data_AF-W7MIG5-F1
#
_entry.id   AF-W7MIG5-F1
#
_cell.length_a   1.000
_cell.length_b   1.000
_cell.length_c   1.000
_cell.angle_alpha   90.00
_cell.angle_beta   90.00
_cell.angle_gamma   90.00
#
_symmetry.space_group_name_H-M   'P 1'
#
loop_
_entity.id
_entity.type
_entity.pdbx_description
1 polymer ?
#
loop_
_entity_poly.entity_id
_entity_poly.type
_entity_poly.pdbx_seq_one_letter_code
_entity_poly.pdbx_strand_id
1 'polypeptide(L)'
;MASATTASNAMNAFMRLSQEYLTNLTALNEQKRQNAWLAVKYTRLHTQLEAEQSLSRDRRPWVGPARISQAQLLRILNINLDFDLSAVDKVDMTDISGSSALVNRRDQGRAENLVENAQFKQWVVRTSSTELLVHGHMKPSRTSVTPLSFFSAAMHTDLDDPLIGGIGLIESLTTQLLVQHHFDDADLDRVAQELNLPLLKRGVDDIEELCQLFTVLVHRLLSDKTLFCVVDSVNVYEDEDLMQDMFVEKVLFEILQLTGDPRVKTHIKILFTSPTDTSTICKAFKEKDVLSMHEPGRLSLDKHFSDSRFA
;
A
#
# COMPACT_ATOMS: atom_id res chain seq x y z
N MET A 1 -46.03 -14.08 -54.10
CA MET A 1 -45.11 -15.17 -53.69
C MET A 1 -43.87 -14.66 -52.97
N ALA A 2 -43.24 -13.54 -53.38
CA ALA A 2 -42.03 -13.00 -52.74
C ALA A 2 -42.16 -12.62 -51.24
N SER A 3 -43.31 -12.09 -50.78
CA SER A 3 -43.44 -11.66 -49.36
C SER A 3 -43.56 -12.81 -48.35
N ALA A 4 -44.13 -13.95 -48.76
CA ALA A 4 -44.26 -15.13 -47.91
C ALA A 4 -42.90 -15.80 -47.67
N THR A 5 -42.02 -15.81 -48.68
CA THR A 5 -40.66 -16.33 -48.58
C THR A 5 -39.80 -15.47 -47.65
N THR A 6 -39.92 -14.14 -47.74
CA THR A 6 -39.21 -13.22 -46.84
C THR A 6 -39.65 -13.37 -45.39
N ALA A 7 -40.96 -13.52 -45.14
CA ALA A 7 -41.49 -13.76 -43.79
C ALA A 7 -41.02 -15.10 -43.22
N SER A 8 -40.98 -16.17 -44.04
CA SER A 8 -40.47 -17.48 -43.63
C SER A 8 -38.97 -17.45 -43.30
N ASN A 9 -38.16 -16.74 -44.10
CA ASN A 9 -36.73 -16.60 -43.84
C ASN A 9 -36.45 -15.79 -42.55
N ALA A 10 -37.21 -14.73 -42.31
CA ALA A 10 -37.12 -13.95 -41.07
C ALA A 10 -37.49 -14.78 -39.84
N MET A 11 -38.55 -15.59 -39.92
CA MET A 11 -38.98 -16.50 -38.85
C MET A 11 -37.91 -17.56 -38.56
N ASN A 12 -37.31 -18.15 -39.59
CA ASN A 12 -36.23 -19.13 -39.43
C ASN A 12 -34.97 -18.51 -38.79
N ALA A 13 -34.61 -17.27 -39.16
CA ALA A 13 -33.50 -16.55 -38.55
C ALA A 13 -33.77 -16.24 -37.06
N PHE A 14 -34.99 -15.82 -36.72
CA PHE A 14 -35.41 -15.58 -35.34
C PHE A 14 -35.33 -16.86 -34.50
N MET A 15 -35.84 -17.99 -35.01
CA MET A 15 -35.77 -19.28 -34.32
C MET A 15 -34.33 -19.73 -34.06
N ARG A 16 -33.42 -19.49 -35.01
CA ARG A 16 -31.99 -19.81 -34.84
C ARG A 16 -31.34 -18.97 -33.74
N LEU A 17 -31.56 -17.65 -33.75
CA LEU A 17 -31.03 -16.75 -32.72
C LEU A 17 -31.59 -17.05 -31.34
N SER A 18 -32.88 -17.41 -31.25
CA SER A 18 -33.50 -17.83 -30.00
C SER A 18 -32.87 -19.12 -29.45
N GLN A 19 -32.60 -20.10 -30.33
CA GLN A 19 -31.92 -21.33 -29.95
C GLN A 19 -30.48 -21.08 -29.49
N GLU A 20 -29.72 -20.25 -30.21
CA GLU A 20 -28.36 -19.85 -29.83
C GLU A 20 -28.34 -19.15 -28.46
N TYR A 21 -29.28 -18.23 -28.22
CA TYR A 21 -29.41 -17.55 -26.93
C TYR A 21 -29.67 -18.53 -25.78
N LEU A 22 -30.60 -19.47 -25.95
CA LEU A 22 -30.90 -20.47 -24.93
C LEU A 22 -29.69 -21.37 -24.65
N THR A 23 -28.96 -21.78 -25.70
CA THR A 23 -27.76 -22.61 -25.57
C THR A 23 -26.66 -21.87 -24.80
N ASN A 24 -26.42 -20.61 -25.13
CA ASN A 24 -25.44 -19.77 -24.44
C ASN A 24 -25.83 -19.52 -22.98
N LEU A 25 -27.13 -19.29 -22.70
CA LEU A 25 -27.62 -19.12 -21.34
C LEU A 25 -27.44 -20.39 -20.50
N THR A 26 -27.67 -21.58 -21.09
CA THR A 26 -27.42 -22.85 -20.40
C THR A 26 -25.93 -23.06 -20.10
N ALA A 27 -25.05 -22.79 -21.06
CA ALA A 27 -23.61 -22.89 -20.87
C ALA A 27 -23.10 -21.93 -19.79
N LEU A 28 -23.58 -20.68 -19.79
CA LEU A 28 -23.22 -19.68 -18.79
C LEU A 28 -23.67 -20.10 -17.37
N ASN A 29 -24.88 -20.65 -17.24
CA ASN A 29 -25.39 -21.13 -15.96
C ASN A 29 -24.60 -22.35 -15.44
N GLU A 30 -24.17 -23.23 -16.34
CA GLU A 30 -23.31 -24.36 -16.00
C GLU A 30 -21.92 -23.90 -15.55
N GLN A 31 -21.33 -22.92 -16.25
CA GLN A 31 -20.07 -22.30 -15.84
C GLN A 31 -20.18 -21.61 -14.46
N LYS A 32 -21.29 -20.90 -14.19
CA LYS A 32 -21.52 -20.30 -12.86
C LYS A 32 -21.57 -21.36 -11.75
N ARG A 33 -22.17 -22.52 -12.01
CA ARG A 33 -22.19 -23.64 -11.06
C ARG A 33 -20.80 -24.24 -10.84
N GLN A 34 -20.02 -24.38 -11.91
CA GLN A 34 -18.63 -24.84 -11.82
C GLN A 34 -17.76 -23.86 -11.02
N ASN A 35 -17.91 -22.56 -11.24
CA ASN A 35 -17.20 -21.53 -10.47
C ASN A 35 -17.60 -21.54 -9.00
N ALA A 36 -18.90 -21.67 -8.69
CA ALA A 36 -19.38 -21.79 -7.31
C ALA A 36 -18.83 -23.06 -6.63
N TRP A 37 -18.75 -24.17 -7.37
CA TRP A 37 -18.15 -25.40 -6.87
C TRP A 37 -16.64 -25.25 -6.63
N LEU A 38 -15.91 -24.58 -7.53
CA LEU A 38 -14.50 -24.28 -7.37
C LEU A 38 -14.26 -23.37 -6.15
N ALA A 39 -15.11 -22.37 -5.93
CA ALA A 39 -15.03 -21.49 -4.76
C ALA A 39 -15.18 -22.28 -3.46
N VAL A 40 -16.20 -23.13 -3.35
CA VAL A 40 -16.39 -24.01 -2.17
C VAL A 40 -15.21 -24.96 -1.98
N LYS A 41 -14.70 -25.52 -3.08
CA LYS A 41 -13.53 -26.41 -3.04
C LYS A 41 -12.29 -25.65 -2.58
N TYR A 42 -12.07 -24.43 -3.07
CA TYR A 42 -10.95 -23.57 -2.70
C TYR A 42 -11.02 -23.20 -1.22
N THR A 43 -12.17 -22.74 -0.72
CA THR A 43 -12.39 -22.47 0.71
C THR A 43 -12.08 -23.70 1.56
N ARG A 44 -12.56 -24.89 1.16
CA ARG A 44 -12.30 -26.12 1.91
C ARG A 44 -10.82 -26.50 1.93
N LEU A 45 -10.12 -26.36 0.81
CA LEU A 45 -8.67 -26.58 0.73
C LEU A 45 -7.90 -25.57 1.60
N HIS A 46 -8.32 -24.31 1.60
CA HIS A 46 -7.72 -23.26 2.42
C HIS A 46 -7.90 -23.57 3.92
N THR A 47 -9.12 -23.91 4.34
CA THR A 47 -9.39 -24.30 5.74
C THR A 47 -8.65 -25.58 6.13
N GLN A 48 -8.49 -26.54 5.21
CA GLN A 48 -7.69 -27.75 5.45
C GLN A 48 -6.20 -27.43 5.57
N LEU A 49 -5.68 -26.54 4.74
CA LEU A 49 -4.29 -26.08 4.80
C LEU A 49 -4.04 -25.33 6.11
N GLU A 50 -4.94 -24.44 6.53
CA GLU A 50 -4.88 -23.74 7.81
C GLU A 50 -4.94 -24.71 9.01
N ALA A 51 -5.81 -25.72 8.94
CA ALA A 51 -5.92 -26.74 9.97
C ALA A 51 -4.67 -27.64 10.03
N GLU A 52 -4.10 -28.04 8.89
CA GLU A 52 -2.85 -28.81 8.83
C GLU A 52 -1.64 -27.98 9.28
N GLN A 53 -1.60 -26.69 8.94
CA GLN A 53 -0.59 -25.75 9.44
C GLN A 53 -0.70 -25.59 10.95
N SER A 54 -1.92 -25.51 11.49
CA SER A 54 -2.17 -25.44 12.94
C SER A 54 -1.76 -26.74 13.66
N LEU A 55 -2.08 -27.91 13.09
CA LEU A 55 -1.65 -29.22 13.61
C LEU A 55 -0.14 -29.45 13.47
N SER A 56 0.50 -28.89 12.44
CA SER A 56 1.95 -28.90 12.26
C SER A 56 2.70 -27.97 13.22
N ARG A 57 2.04 -26.96 13.80
CA ARG A 57 2.62 -26.14 14.88
C ARG A 57 2.80 -26.97 16.16
N ASP A 58 1.86 -27.86 16.47
CA ASP A 58 1.88 -28.68 17.70
C ASP A 58 2.82 -29.90 17.65
N ARG A 59 3.26 -30.34 16.47
CA ARG A 59 4.07 -31.56 16.28
C ARG A 59 5.53 -31.35 15.88
N ARG A 60 6.05 -30.12 15.88
CA ARG A 60 7.48 -29.92 15.63
C ARG A 60 8.29 -30.21 16.89
N PRO A 61 9.34 -31.04 16.82
CA PRO A 61 10.40 -30.98 17.83
C PRO A 61 10.85 -29.53 17.92
N TRP A 62 11.04 -29.01 19.13
CA TRP A 62 11.60 -27.68 19.34
C TRP A 62 13.00 -27.63 18.72
N VAL A 63 13.08 -27.22 17.46
CA VAL A 63 14.29 -26.71 16.84
C VAL A 63 14.40 -25.31 17.40
N GLY A 64 15.50 -24.99 18.12
CA GLY A 64 15.71 -23.67 18.70
C GLY A 64 15.43 -22.54 17.71
N PRO A 65 15.17 -21.31 18.19
CA PRO A 65 14.70 -20.21 17.33
C PRO A 65 15.62 -20.10 16.11
N ALA A 66 15.01 -20.14 14.93
CA ALA A 66 15.73 -19.98 13.68
C ALA A 66 16.31 -18.56 13.67
N ARG A 67 17.57 -18.41 14.08
CA ARG A 67 18.23 -17.12 14.11
C ARG A 67 18.18 -16.50 12.72
N ILE A 68 17.73 -15.26 12.65
CA ILE A 68 17.76 -14.46 11.44
C ILE A 68 18.58 -13.21 11.70
N SER A 69 19.49 -12.91 10.77
CA SER A 69 20.26 -11.66 10.79
C SER A 69 19.55 -10.60 9.95
N GLN A 70 19.83 -9.33 10.22
CA GLN A 70 19.35 -8.20 9.43
C GLN A 70 19.74 -8.33 7.95
N ALA A 71 20.97 -8.80 7.67
CA ALA A 71 21.42 -9.09 6.32
C ALA A 71 20.61 -10.21 5.62
N GLN A 72 20.11 -11.18 6.37
CA GLN A 72 19.23 -12.21 5.82
C GLN A 72 17.82 -11.66 5.54
N LEU A 73 17.26 -10.81 6.40
CA LEU A 73 15.99 -10.13 6.13
C LEU A 73 16.09 -9.25 4.88
N LEU A 74 17.14 -8.43 4.78
CA LEU A 74 17.39 -7.62 3.59
C LEU A 74 17.55 -8.46 2.33
N ARG A 75 18.21 -9.63 2.40
CA ARG A 75 18.30 -10.54 1.25
C ARG A 75 16.95 -11.15 0.89
N ILE A 76 16.12 -11.49 1.87
CA ILE A 76 14.78 -12.03 1.59
C ILE A 76 13.95 -10.99 0.84
N LEU A 77 13.93 -9.76 1.35
CA LEU A 77 13.28 -8.64 0.68
C LEU A 77 13.89 -8.41 -0.71
N ASN A 78 15.23 -8.44 -0.83
CA ASN A 78 15.85 -8.22 -2.14
C ASN A 78 15.68 -9.35 -3.17
N ILE A 79 15.46 -10.58 -2.70
CA ILE A 79 15.12 -11.71 -3.58
C ILE A 79 13.74 -11.50 -4.19
N ASN A 80 12.80 -10.89 -3.47
CA ASN A 80 11.51 -10.50 -4.02
C ASN A 80 11.64 -9.32 -5.00
N LEU A 81 12.67 -8.49 -4.83
CA LEU A 81 12.83 -7.23 -5.57
C LEU A 81 13.60 -7.34 -6.90
N ASP A 82 14.38 -8.40 -7.15
CA ASP A 82 15.31 -8.56 -8.29
C ASP A 82 16.00 -7.23 -8.73
N PHE A 83 16.38 -6.39 -7.75
CA PHE A 83 16.83 -5.02 -7.97
C PHE A 83 18.09 -4.69 -7.15
N ASP A 84 18.89 -3.77 -7.68
CA ASP A 84 20.14 -3.33 -7.05
C ASP A 84 19.86 -2.25 -5.99
N LEU A 85 19.83 -2.67 -4.72
CA LEU A 85 19.70 -1.78 -3.55
C LEU A 85 20.81 -0.71 -3.46
N SER A 86 21.89 -0.81 -4.24
CA SER A 86 22.90 0.25 -4.34
C SER A 86 22.35 1.57 -4.91
N ALA A 87 21.14 1.56 -5.50
CA ALA A 87 20.44 2.74 -5.98
C ALA A 87 19.75 3.55 -4.87
N VAL A 88 19.33 2.92 -3.76
CA VAL A 88 18.69 3.62 -2.63
C VAL A 88 19.70 4.49 -1.89
N ASP A 89 20.95 4.03 -1.79
CA ASP A 89 22.09 4.83 -1.30
C ASP A 89 22.57 5.91 -2.30
N LYS A 90 22.08 5.88 -3.54
CA LYS A 90 22.47 6.80 -4.64
C LYS A 90 21.42 7.83 -4.99
N VAL A 91 20.44 8.07 -4.13
CA VAL A 91 19.72 9.36 -4.17
C VAL A 91 20.68 10.39 -3.56
N ASP A 92 21.72 10.74 -4.33
CA ASP A 92 22.74 11.68 -3.91
C ASP A 92 22.08 13.04 -3.70
N MET A 93 22.36 13.68 -2.57
CA MET A 93 21.85 15.02 -2.24
C MET A 93 22.18 16.06 -3.35
N THR A 94 23.20 15.74 -4.16
CA THR A 94 23.61 16.50 -5.36
C THR A 94 22.63 16.36 -6.53
N ASP A 95 22.04 15.18 -6.78
CA ASP A 95 21.07 14.95 -7.85
C ASP A 95 19.74 15.68 -7.58
N ILE A 96 19.36 15.83 -6.31
CA ILE A 96 18.16 16.59 -5.94
C ILE A 96 18.39 18.10 -6.08
N SER A 97 19.60 18.59 -5.79
CA SER A 97 19.92 19.98 -6.08
C SER A 97 19.81 20.30 -7.58
N GLY A 98 20.05 19.30 -8.46
CA GLY A 98 19.73 19.36 -9.88
C GLY A 98 18.22 19.30 -10.18
N SER A 99 17.46 18.48 -9.45
CA SER A 99 16.00 18.37 -9.56
C SER A 99 15.25 19.64 -9.12
N SER A 100 15.83 20.47 -8.24
CA SER A 100 15.34 21.82 -7.93
C SER A 100 15.18 22.70 -9.19
N ALA A 101 15.93 22.43 -10.27
CA ALA A 101 15.77 23.13 -11.54
C ALA A 101 14.59 22.60 -12.39
N LEU A 102 14.10 21.39 -12.09
CA LEU A 102 12.94 20.74 -12.73
C LEU A 102 11.63 21.08 -12.02
N VAL A 103 11.67 21.41 -10.72
CA VAL A 103 10.51 21.87 -9.95
C VAL A 103 10.21 23.33 -10.32
N ASN A 104 8.98 23.62 -10.78
CA ASN A 104 8.59 24.99 -11.12
C ASN A 104 8.66 25.88 -9.86
N ARG A 105 9.10 27.15 -10.00
CA ARG A 105 9.12 28.15 -8.91
C ARG A 105 7.82 28.23 -8.11
N ARG A 106 6.67 28.00 -8.76
CA ARG A 106 5.37 27.98 -8.06
C ARG A 106 5.29 26.84 -7.04
N ASP A 107 5.84 25.68 -7.38
CA ASP A 107 5.79 24.47 -6.57
C ASP A 107 6.84 24.52 -5.46
N GLN A 108 7.99 25.14 -5.73
CA GLN A 108 8.97 25.50 -4.70
C GLN A 108 8.37 26.46 -3.65
N GLY A 109 7.68 27.53 -4.07
CA GLY A 109 7.02 28.44 -3.14
C GLY A 109 5.92 27.77 -2.31
N ARG A 110 5.26 26.72 -2.84
CA ARG A 110 4.31 25.89 -2.07
C ARG A 110 5.01 25.05 -1.00
N ALA A 111 6.18 24.49 -1.33
CA ALA A 111 7.02 23.77 -0.37
C ALA A 111 7.44 24.66 0.81
N GLU A 112 7.93 25.85 0.49
CA GLU A 112 8.34 26.86 1.49
C GLU A 112 7.15 27.26 2.37
N ASN A 113 5.98 27.50 1.76
CA ASN A 113 4.76 27.79 2.50
C ASN A 113 4.30 26.63 3.40
N LEU A 114 4.51 25.37 3.02
CA LEU A 114 4.21 24.21 3.86
C LEU A 114 5.10 24.19 5.10
N VAL A 115 6.41 24.39 4.93
CA VAL A 115 7.36 24.45 6.04
C VAL A 115 7.01 25.59 7.00
N GLU A 116 6.50 26.71 6.46
CA GLU A 116 6.05 27.84 7.27
C GLU A 116 4.66 27.67 7.91
N ASN A 117 3.88 26.66 7.50
CA ASN A 117 2.51 26.44 7.97
C ASN A 117 2.47 26.03 9.45
N ALA A 118 1.59 26.66 10.23
CA ALA A 118 1.46 26.43 11.66
C ALA A 118 1.04 24.99 12.03
N GLN A 119 0.11 24.38 11.29
CA GLN A 119 -0.35 23.01 11.52
C GLN A 119 0.77 22.01 11.18
N PHE A 120 1.50 22.23 10.08
CA PHE A 120 2.67 21.42 9.73
C PHE A 120 3.77 21.53 10.81
N LYS A 121 4.14 22.75 11.21
CA LYS A 121 5.10 22.97 12.31
C LYS A 121 4.66 22.30 13.60
N GLN A 122 3.38 22.41 13.97
CA GLN A 122 2.82 21.78 15.16
C GLN A 122 2.89 20.25 15.08
N TRP A 123 2.60 19.66 13.91
CA TRP A 123 2.76 18.23 13.68
C TRP A 123 4.23 17.79 13.81
N VAL A 124 5.18 18.53 13.22
CA VAL A 124 6.62 18.21 13.31
C VAL A 124 7.09 18.18 14.77
N VAL A 125 6.74 19.18 15.59
CA VAL A 125 7.24 19.29 16.98
C VAL A 125 6.47 18.44 17.99
N ARG A 126 5.37 17.81 17.59
CA ARG A 126 4.52 17.04 18.52
C ARG A 126 5.27 15.87 19.12
N THR A 127 5.24 15.73 20.44
CA THR A 127 5.92 14.64 21.17
C THR A 127 5.01 13.43 21.38
N SER A 128 3.93 13.30 20.61
CA SER A 128 3.07 12.12 20.58
C SER A 128 3.05 11.58 19.17
N SER A 129 2.76 10.29 19.01
CA SER A 129 2.56 9.71 17.69
C SER A 129 1.41 10.41 16.97
N THR A 130 1.61 10.79 15.71
CA THR A 130 0.64 11.54 14.93
C THR A 130 0.78 11.38 13.43
N GLU A 131 -0.37 11.39 12.77
CA GLU A 131 -0.54 11.39 11.32
C GLU A 131 -0.91 12.78 10.77
N LEU A 132 -0.51 13.07 9.53
CA LEU A 132 -0.91 14.26 8.78
C LEU A 132 -1.03 13.93 7.29
N LEU A 133 -2.13 14.33 6.66
CA LEU A 133 -2.31 14.28 5.21
C LEU A 133 -2.22 15.69 4.64
N VAL A 134 -1.37 15.89 3.63
CA VAL A 134 -1.17 17.19 2.98
C VAL A 134 -1.65 17.14 1.52
N HIS A 135 -2.64 17.95 1.18
CA HIS A 135 -3.14 18.16 -0.18
C HIS A 135 -2.51 19.42 -0.80
N GLY A 136 -1.81 19.25 -1.92
CA GLY A 136 -1.05 20.29 -2.61
C GLY A 136 -1.87 21.19 -3.55
N HIS A 137 -3.13 20.83 -3.86
CA HIS A 137 -3.99 21.54 -4.81
C HIS A 137 -3.28 21.92 -6.12
N MET A 138 -2.49 20.99 -6.64
CA MET A 138 -1.78 21.12 -7.92
C MET A 138 -2.75 20.77 -9.05
N LYS A 139 -2.53 21.37 -10.23
CA LYS A 139 -3.24 20.87 -11.42
C LYS A 139 -2.68 19.48 -11.73
N PRO A 140 -3.52 18.49 -12.06
CA PRO A 140 -3.04 17.17 -12.45
C PRO A 140 -2.10 17.34 -13.65
N SER A 141 -0.84 16.96 -13.47
CA SER A 141 0.14 16.91 -14.55
C SER A 141 0.89 15.59 -14.42
N ARG A 142 1.29 14.99 -15.55
CA ARG A 142 1.93 13.67 -15.59
C ARG A 142 3.31 13.62 -14.91
N THR A 143 3.80 14.76 -14.43
CA THR A 143 5.13 14.92 -13.82
C THR A 143 5.07 15.70 -12.50
N SER A 144 3.96 15.62 -11.76
CA SER A 144 3.84 16.33 -10.48
C SER A 144 4.72 15.64 -9.42
N VAL A 145 6.00 15.97 -9.43
CA VAL A 145 6.94 15.70 -8.33
C VAL A 145 6.52 16.62 -7.19
N THR A 146 6.19 16.06 -6.03
CA THR A 146 5.93 16.92 -4.87
C THR A 146 7.26 17.44 -4.34
N PRO A 147 7.26 18.60 -3.66
CA PRO A 147 8.48 19.08 -3.03
C PRO A 147 9.06 18.17 -1.94
N LEU A 148 8.31 17.14 -1.51
CA LEU A 148 8.73 16.17 -0.51
C LEU A 148 9.09 14.80 -1.09
N SER A 149 9.09 14.63 -2.42
CA SER A 149 9.59 13.42 -3.10
C SER A 149 11.05 13.08 -2.75
N PHE A 150 11.77 14.00 -2.09
CA PHE A 150 13.09 13.80 -1.51
C PHE A 150 13.12 12.86 -0.28
N PHE A 151 12.01 12.77 0.46
CA PHE A 151 11.95 12.11 1.78
C PHE A 151 11.04 10.88 1.81
N SER A 152 10.46 10.48 0.68
CA SER A 152 9.42 9.45 0.60
C SER A 152 9.94 8.13 0.07
N ALA A 153 9.21 7.05 0.36
CA ALA A 153 9.35 5.80 -0.39
C ALA A 153 9.31 6.10 -1.90
N ALA A 154 10.20 5.47 -2.67
CA ALA A 154 10.31 5.68 -4.10
C ALA A 154 8.94 5.46 -4.77
N MET A 155 8.60 6.36 -5.70
CA MET A 155 7.34 6.31 -6.43
C MET A 155 7.42 5.22 -7.50
N HIS A 156 6.86 4.06 -7.19
CA HIS A 156 6.80 2.90 -8.09
C HIS A 156 5.50 2.91 -8.88
N THR A 157 5.37 3.89 -9.77
CA THR A 157 4.13 4.14 -10.52
C THR A 157 4.19 3.69 -11.98
N ASP A 158 5.30 3.09 -12.41
CA ASP A 158 5.37 2.43 -13.71
C ASP A 158 4.63 1.09 -13.64
N LEU A 159 3.82 0.77 -14.65
CA LEU A 159 3.08 -0.51 -14.69
C LEU A 159 4.04 -1.70 -14.87
N ASP A 160 5.24 -1.43 -15.36
CA ASP A 160 6.33 -2.40 -15.47
C ASP A 160 7.20 -2.42 -14.19
N ASP A 161 6.89 -1.60 -13.18
CA ASP A 161 7.62 -1.59 -11.91
C ASP A 161 7.19 -2.78 -11.03
N PRO A 162 8.11 -3.69 -10.67
CA PRO A 162 7.79 -4.80 -9.77
C PRO A 162 7.32 -4.35 -8.38
N LEU A 163 7.54 -3.08 -8.03
CA LEU A 163 7.18 -2.48 -6.75
C LEU A 163 5.84 -1.71 -6.76
N ILE A 164 5.02 -1.88 -7.79
CA ILE A 164 3.69 -1.27 -7.82
C ILE A 164 2.77 -1.85 -6.74
N GLY A 165 1.92 -1.00 -6.16
CA GLY A 165 0.90 -1.40 -5.19
C GLY A 165 1.40 -1.58 -3.75
N GLY A 166 0.60 -2.30 -2.93
CA GLY A 166 0.80 -2.41 -1.49
C GLY A 166 2.05 -3.21 -1.11
N ILE A 167 2.34 -4.31 -1.81
CA ILE A 167 3.52 -5.14 -1.56
C ILE A 167 4.79 -4.31 -1.71
N GLY A 168 4.95 -3.61 -2.83
CA GLY A 168 6.13 -2.79 -3.03
C GLY A 168 6.24 -1.61 -2.06
N LEU A 169 5.11 -1.01 -1.69
CA LEU A 169 5.07 0.03 -0.66
C LEU A 169 5.61 -0.48 0.70
N ILE A 170 5.13 -1.63 1.17
CA ILE A 170 5.54 -2.16 2.48
C ILE A 170 6.96 -2.73 2.45
N GLU A 171 7.39 -3.34 1.35
CA GLU A 171 8.77 -3.80 1.18
C GLU A 171 9.75 -2.63 1.17
N SER A 172 9.41 -1.54 0.48
CA SER A 172 10.23 -0.31 0.46
C SER A 172 10.39 0.29 1.86
N LEU A 173 9.29 0.43 2.61
CA LEU A 173 9.34 0.94 3.99
C LEU A 173 10.13 0.03 4.92
N THR A 174 9.93 -1.28 4.81
CA THR A 174 10.64 -2.28 5.63
C THR A 174 12.13 -2.28 5.33
N THR A 175 12.50 -2.21 4.05
CA THR A 175 13.89 -2.15 3.60
C THR A 175 14.56 -0.89 4.10
N GLN A 176 13.92 0.27 3.95
CA GLN A 176 14.46 1.55 4.46
C GLN A 176 14.68 1.50 5.97
N LEU A 177 13.73 0.94 6.73
CA LEU A 177 13.88 0.77 8.18
C LEU A 177 15.08 -0.13 8.53
N LEU A 178 15.22 -1.27 7.85
CA LEU A 178 16.35 -2.20 8.05
C LEU A 178 17.69 -1.63 7.57
N VAL A 179 17.71 -0.66 6.66
CA VAL A 179 18.96 0.00 6.24
C VAL A 179 19.35 1.11 7.21
N GLN A 180 18.38 1.93 7.63
CA GLN A 180 18.61 3.11 8.46
C GLN A 180 18.73 2.79 9.95
N HIS A 181 18.21 1.65 10.40
CA HIS A 181 18.24 1.22 11.79
C HIS A 181 18.97 -0.11 11.96
N HIS A 182 19.86 -0.16 12.96
CA HIS A 182 20.51 -1.41 13.38
C HIS A 182 19.68 -2.08 14.47
N PHE A 183 19.17 -3.28 14.18
CA PHE A 183 18.55 -4.17 15.17
C PHE A 183 19.58 -5.13 15.74
N ASP A 184 19.58 -5.32 17.06
CA ASP A 184 20.49 -6.28 17.69
C ASP A 184 19.98 -7.72 17.54
N ASP A 185 20.84 -8.68 17.86
CA ASP A 185 20.51 -10.12 17.76
C ASP A 185 19.29 -10.50 18.62
N ALA A 186 19.06 -9.81 19.75
CA ALA A 186 17.94 -10.11 20.64
C ALA A 186 16.60 -9.62 20.06
N ASP A 187 16.60 -8.48 19.38
CA ASP A 187 15.45 -7.97 18.64
C ASP A 187 15.12 -8.91 17.47
N LEU A 188 16.13 -9.33 16.71
CA LEU A 188 15.95 -10.22 15.56
C LEU A 188 15.54 -11.64 15.96
N ASP A 189 16.01 -12.14 17.11
CA ASP A 189 15.55 -13.42 17.67
C ASP A 189 14.06 -13.38 18.03
N ARG A 190 13.52 -12.22 18.44
CA ARG A 190 12.08 -12.04 18.67
C ARG A 190 11.31 -11.93 17.35
N VAL A 191 11.86 -11.21 16.37
CA VAL A 191 11.31 -11.16 15.00
C VAL A 191 11.12 -12.58 14.46
N ALA A 192 12.13 -13.45 14.61
CA ALA A 192 12.04 -14.84 14.18
C ALA A 192 10.99 -15.70 14.93
N GLN A 193 10.59 -15.30 16.14
CA GLN A 193 9.58 -16.00 16.93
C GLN A 193 8.16 -15.56 16.58
N GLU A 194 7.99 -14.32 16.12
CA GLU A 194 6.69 -13.72 15.80
C GLU A 194 6.30 -13.87 14.34
N LEU A 195 7.27 -14.15 13.44
CA LEU A 195 7.04 -14.26 11.99
C LEU A 195 7.13 -15.67 11.46
N ASN A 196 6.42 -15.92 10.35
CA ASN A 196 6.58 -17.14 9.58
C ASN A 196 7.71 -16.99 8.55
N LEU A 197 8.96 -17.02 9.02
CA LEU A 197 10.15 -16.90 8.16
C LEU A 197 10.16 -17.83 6.93
N PRO A 198 9.64 -19.08 6.99
CA PRO A 198 9.48 -19.91 5.80
C PRO A 198 8.55 -19.36 4.72
N LEU A 199 7.50 -18.61 5.07
CA LEU A 199 6.62 -17.97 4.09
C LEU A 199 7.34 -16.81 3.41
N LEU A 200 7.96 -15.91 4.20
CA LEU A 200 8.77 -14.81 3.69
C LEU A 200 9.89 -15.29 2.74
N LYS A 201 10.57 -16.39 3.09
CA LYS A 201 11.66 -16.96 2.26
C LYS A 201 11.20 -17.62 0.96
N ARG A 202 9.93 -17.97 0.83
CA ARG A 202 9.40 -18.65 -0.37
C ARG A 202 9.08 -17.68 -1.50
N GLY A 203 9.22 -16.37 -1.28
CA GLY A 203 8.87 -15.35 -2.27
C GLY A 203 7.40 -15.40 -2.64
N VAL A 204 6.55 -15.84 -1.71
CA VAL A 204 5.11 -15.60 -1.83
C VAL A 204 4.92 -14.19 -1.30
N ASP A 205 4.40 -13.29 -2.13
CA ASP A 205 4.09 -11.90 -1.78
C ASP A 205 2.89 -11.83 -0.83
N ASP A 206 3.06 -12.46 0.34
CA ASP A 206 2.08 -12.50 1.41
C ASP A 206 2.12 -11.14 2.13
N ILE A 207 1.18 -10.28 1.72
CA ILE A 207 1.06 -8.92 2.24
C ILE A 207 0.84 -8.91 3.75
N GLU A 208 0.19 -9.93 4.32
CA GLU A 208 0.00 -10.07 5.76
C GLU A 208 1.34 -10.25 6.47
N GLU A 209 2.18 -11.17 6.01
CA GLU A 209 3.50 -11.41 6.62
C GLU A 209 4.45 -10.21 6.44
N LEU A 210 4.36 -9.47 5.33
CA LEU A 210 5.13 -8.25 5.11
C LEU A 210 4.70 -7.10 6.03
N CYS A 211 3.39 -6.85 6.16
CA CYS A 211 2.86 -5.88 7.13
C CYS A 211 3.22 -6.27 8.57
N GLN A 212 3.18 -7.55 8.90
CA GLN A 212 3.56 -8.05 10.20
C GLN A 212 5.07 -7.87 10.44
N LEU A 213 5.92 -8.14 9.46
CA LEU A 213 7.36 -7.89 9.55
C LEU A 213 7.65 -6.43 9.87
N PHE A 214 7.07 -5.50 9.10
CA PHE A 214 7.22 -4.06 9.35
C PHE A 214 6.77 -3.69 10.77
N THR A 215 5.59 -4.14 11.17
CA THR A 215 5.00 -3.85 12.49
C THR A 215 5.88 -4.37 13.64
N VAL A 216 6.35 -5.62 13.55
CA VAL A 216 7.21 -6.22 14.58
C VAL A 216 8.53 -5.47 14.68
N LEU A 217 9.13 -5.05 13.56
CA LEU A 217 10.34 -4.22 13.58
C LEU A 217 10.09 -2.86 14.25
N VAL A 218 8.97 -2.20 13.94
CA VAL A 218 8.59 -0.93 14.58
C VAL A 218 8.38 -1.10 16.09
N HIS A 219 7.80 -2.21 16.56
CA HIS A 219 7.66 -2.51 17.99
C HIS A 219 8.99 -2.69 18.74
N ARG A 220 10.10 -2.86 18.02
CA ARG A 220 11.45 -2.98 18.60
C ARG A 220 12.19 -1.65 18.65
N LEU A 221 11.66 -0.59 18.04
CA LEU A 221 12.23 0.75 18.15
C LEU A 221 12.11 1.28 19.58
N LEU A 222 13.20 1.85 20.08
CA LEU A 222 13.32 2.41 21.42
C LEU A 222 12.64 3.78 21.52
N SER A 223 12.26 4.15 22.75
CA SER A 223 11.48 5.38 23.02
C SER A 223 12.26 6.69 22.86
N ASP A 224 13.58 6.62 22.76
CA ASP A 224 14.46 7.77 22.50
C ASP A 224 14.50 8.15 21.01
N LYS A 225 13.88 7.35 20.14
CA LYS A 225 13.81 7.60 18.70
C LYS A 225 12.45 8.16 18.29
N THR A 226 12.43 8.75 17.10
CA THR A 226 11.20 9.13 16.39
C THR A 226 11.28 8.53 15.00
N LEU A 227 10.29 7.73 14.63
CA LEU A 227 10.14 7.18 13.29
C LEU A 227 9.31 8.16 12.46
N PHE A 228 9.88 8.67 11.37
CA PHE A 228 9.14 9.40 10.35
C PHE A 228 8.81 8.45 9.21
N CYS A 229 7.53 8.27 8.91
CA CYS A 229 7.05 7.49 7.77
C CYS A 229 6.40 8.46 6.78
N VAL A 230 7.05 8.68 5.65
CA VAL A 230 6.58 9.61 4.61
C VAL A 230 6.16 8.82 3.39
N VAL A 231 4.88 8.91 3.03
CA VAL A 231 4.34 8.32 1.80
C VAL A 231 3.93 9.46 0.88
N ASP A 232 4.65 9.59 -0.24
CA ASP A 232 4.43 10.67 -1.18
C ASP A 232 3.49 10.29 -2.31
N SER A 233 2.86 11.32 -2.88
CA SER A 233 1.83 11.30 -3.91
C SER A 233 0.83 10.16 -3.74
N VAL A 234 0.21 10.06 -2.57
CA VAL A 234 -0.74 8.98 -2.27
C VAL A 234 -1.95 8.93 -3.22
N ASN A 235 -2.25 10.03 -3.92
CA ASN A 235 -3.28 10.07 -4.96
C ASN A 235 -3.05 9.08 -6.11
N VAL A 236 -1.79 8.66 -6.36
CA VAL A 236 -1.50 7.69 -7.42
C VAL A 236 -2.13 6.33 -7.14
N TYR A 237 -2.39 6.03 -5.86
CA TYR A 237 -2.99 4.79 -5.44
C TYR A 237 -4.52 4.83 -5.40
N GLU A 238 -5.17 5.97 -5.68
CA GLU A 238 -6.64 6.07 -5.54
C GLU A 238 -7.46 5.33 -6.59
N ASP A 239 -6.80 4.77 -7.60
CA ASP A 239 -7.45 3.84 -8.52
C ASP A 239 -7.96 2.60 -7.75
N GLU A 240 -9.19 2.16 -8.02
CA GLU A 240 -9.81 1.06 -7.27
C GLU A 240 -9.03 -0.24 -7.41
N ASP A 241 -8.44 -0.52 -8.58
CA ASP A 241 -7.63 -1.71 -8.82
C ASP A 241 -6.35 -1.65 -7.95
N LEU A 242 -5.73 -0.46 -7.81
CA LEU A 242 -4.58 -0.29 -6.93
C LEU A 242 -4.94 -0.36 -5.44
N MET A 243 -6.05 0.27 -5.04
CA MET A 243 -6.49 0.28 -3.63
C MET A 243 -6.81 -1.13 -3.12
N GLN A 244 -7.61 -1.89 -3.88
CA GLN A 244 -8.17 -3.17 -3.45
C GLN A 244 -7.39 -4.35 -4.00
N ASP A 245 -7.25 -4.45 -5.33
CA ASP A 245 -6.65 -5.63 -5.97
C ASP A 245 -5.14 -5.71 -5.72
N MET A 246 -4.49 -4.57 -5.46
CA MET A 246 -3.07 -4.51 -5.10
C MET A 246 -2.80 -4.18 -3.62
N PHE A 247 -3.81 -4.30 -2.75
CA PHE A 247 -3.68 -4.21 -1.29
C PHE A 247 -3.11 -2.89 -0.73
N VAL A 248 -3.12 -1.79 -1.49
CA VAL A 248 -2.59 -0.50 -0.99
C VAL A 248 -3.40 0.00 0.21
N GLU A 249 -4.73 -0.13 0.17
CA GLU A 249 -5.60 0.31 1.26
C GLU A 249 -5.21 -0.35 2.59
N LYS A 250 -4.96 -1.67 2.54
CA LYS A 250 -4.53 -2.46 3.70
C LYS A 250 -3.21 -1.93 4.26
N VAL A 251 -2.22 -1.70 3.42
CA VAL A 251 -0.89 -1.25 3.86
C VAL A 251 -0.96 0.15 4.48
N LEU A 252 -1.66 1.09 3.85
CA LEU A 252 -1.84 2.43 4.39
C LEU A 252 -2.58 2.38 5.74
N PHE A 253 -3.59 1.52 5.87
CA PHE A 253 -4.30 1.31 7.12
C PHE A 253 -3.37 0.77 8.22
N GLU A 254 -2.62 -0.30 7.96
CA GLU A 254 -1.69 -0.89 8.93
C GLU A 254 -0.66 0.13 9.42
N ILE A 255 -0.11 0.94 8.50
CA ILE A 255 0.83 2.01 8.85
C ILE A 255 0.17 3.04 9.77
N LEU A 256 -1.04 3.51 9.44
CA LEU A 256 -1.80 4.48 10.25
C LEU A 256 -2.21 3.92 11.62
N GLN A 257 -2.40 2.61 11.76
CA GLN A 257 -2.73 2.00 13.03
C GLN A 257 -1.58 2.07 14.05
N LEU A 258 -0.34 2.18 13.58
CA LEU A 258 0.85 2.26 14.44
C LEU A 258 0.82 3.51 15.35
N THR A 259 0.18 4.61 14.96
CA THR A 259 0.10 5.82 15.82
C THR A 259 -0.75 5.60 17.07
N GLY A 260 -1.64 4.61 17.05
CA GLY A 260 -2.50 4.22 18.18
C GLY A 260 -2.14 2.89 18.83
N ASP A 261 -1.09 2.18 18.37
CA ASP A 261 -0.73 0.87 18.91
C ASP A 261 0.02 1.00 20.25
N PRO A 262 -0.51 0.49 21.37
CA PRO A 262 0.13 0.60 22.68
C PRO A 262 1.45 -0.20 22.81
N ARG A 263 1.76 -1.09 21.86
CA ARG A 263 3.02 -1.85 21.84
C ARG A 263 4.18 -1.04 21.26
N VAL A 264 3.87 0.01 20.50
CA VAL A 264 4.86 0.93 19.94
C VAL A 264 5.43 1.80 21.06
N LYS A 265 6.75 1.75 21.25
CA LYS A 265 7.45 2.53 22.29
C LYS A 265 8.08 3.82 21.75
N THR A 266 8.34 3.88 20.46
CA THR A 266 8.89 5.05 19.75
C THR A 266 7.78 6.06 19.44
N HIS A 267 8.15 7.33 19.25
CA HIS A 267 7.23 8.29 18.64
C HIS A 267 7.12 8.01 17.14
N ILE A 268 5.90 7.99 16.60
CA ILE A 268 5.66 7.77 15.17
C ILE A 268 5.05 9.01 14.54
N LYS A 269 5.65 9.48 13.45
CA LYS A 269 5.16 10.61 12.66
C LYS A 269 4.87 10.13 11.25
N ILE A 270 3.60 10.07 10.89
CA ILE A 270 3.16 9.66 9.56
C ILE A 270 2.81 10.91 8.76
N LEU A 271 3.37 11.05 7.57
CA LEU A 271 3.06 12.12 6.64
C LEU A 271 2.66 11.52 5.31
N PHE A 272 1.42 11.72 4.90
CA PHE A 272 0.98 11.44 3.54
C PHE A 272 0.92 12.75 2.78
N THR A 273 1.49 12.77 1.57
CA THR A 273 1.43 13.93 0.68
C THR A 273 0.73 13.56 -0.61
N SER A 274 -0.02 14.50 -1.16
CA SER A 274 -0.69 14.33 -2.43
C SER A 274 -0.72 15.64 -3.21
N PRO A 275 -0.27 15.70 -4.46
CA PRO A 275 -0.43 16.85 -5.34
C PRO A 275 -1.89 17.32 -5.43
N THR A 276 -2.86 16.41 -5.50
CA THR A 276 -4.29 16.72 -5.64
C THR A 276 -5.08 16.38 -4.39
N ASP A 277 -6.36 16.75 -4.36
CA ASP A 277 -7.27 16.19 -3.37
C ASP A 277 -7.42 14.69 -3.57
N THR A 278 -7.46 13.96 -2.45
CA THR A 278 -7.80 12.53 -2.41
C THR A 278 -9.24 12.34 -1.97
N SER A 279 -9.95 11.39 -2.56
CA SER A 279 -11.36 11.06 -2.27
C SER A 279 -11.55 9.88 -1.31
N THR A 280 -10.74 8.84 -1.43
CA THR A 280 -10.77 7.64 -0.58
C THR A 280 -9.77 7.80 0.54
N ILE A 281 -8.51 8.12 0.23
CA ILE A 281 -7.42 8.16 1.22
C ILE A 281 -7.66 9.21 2.32
N CYS A 282 -8.34 10.31 2.01
CA CYS A 282 -8.63 11.35 3.01
C CYS A 282 -9.59 10.87 4.12
N LYS A 283 -10.41 9.84 3.86
CA LYS A 283 -11.36 9.29 4.83
C LYS A 283 -10.67 8.54 5.97
N ALA A 284 -9.39 8.19 5.81
CA ALA A 284 -8.57 7.62 6.88
C ALA A 284 -8.24 8.62 7.99
N PHE A 285 -8.28 9.92 7.66
CA PHE A 285 -7.78 10.99 8.49
C PHE A 285 -8.93 11.74 9.13
N LYS A 286 -8.69 12.25 10.34
CA LYS A 286 -9.59 13.23 10.95
C LYS A 286 -9.39 14.56 10.24
N GLU A 287 -10.44 15.37 10.18
CA GLU A 287 -10.40 16.70 9.53
C GLU A 287 -9.22 17.56 10.00
N LYS A 288 -8.97 17.59 11.31
CA LYS A 288 -7.86 18.35 11.92
C LYS A 288 -6.45 17.85 11.52
N ASP A 289 -6.37 16.63 11.02
CA ASP A 289 -5.13 15.95 10.62
C ASP A 289 -5.01 15.95 9.07
N VAL A 290 -5.82 16.77 8.37
CA VAL A 290 -5.68 17.09 6.95
C VAL A 290 -5.32 18.57 6.78
N LEU A 291 -4.32 18.83 5.95
CA LEU A 291 -3.84 20.17 5.61
C LEU A 291 -3.99 20.39 4.11
N SER A 292 -4.74 21.41 3.73
CA SER A 292 -4.85 21.85 2.33
C SER A 292 -3.97 23.06 2.08
N MET A 293 -3.04 22.94 1.13
CA MET A 293 -2.21 24.04 0.64
C MET A 293 -2.99 24.90 -0.37
N HIS A 294 -4.11 25.49 0.05
CA HIS A 294 -4.85 26.43 -0.79
C HIS A 294 -4.04 27.72 -1.02
N GLU A 295 -4.23 28.34 -2.19
CA GLU A 295 -3.92 29.76 -2.35
C GLU A 295 -4.88 30.57 -1.45
N PRO A 296 -4.40 31.63 -0.77
CA PRO A 296 -5.25 32.42 0.12
C PRO A 296 -6.47 32.95 -0.65
N GLY A 297 -7.67 32.54 -0.23
CA GLY A 297 -8.95 33.04 -0.74
C GLY A 297 -9.92 32.04 -1.41
N ARG A 298 -9.59 30.75 -1.54
CA ARG A 298 -10.56 29.71 -1.98
C ARG A 298 -11.11 28.92 -0.79
N LEU A 299 -12.44 28.87 -0.68
CA LEU A 299 -13.16 28.03 0.27
C LEU A 299 -12.97 26.55 -0.11
N SER A 300 -12.60 25.73 0.88
CA SER A 300 -12.56 24.26 0.77
C SER A 300 -13.97 23.75 0.41
N LEU A 301 -14.08 22.86 -0.58
CA LEU A 301 -15.30 22.08 -0.78
C LEU A 301 -15.51 21.16 0.43
N ASP A 302 -16.77 21.00 0.85
CA ASP A 302 -17.19 20.14 1.95
C ASP A 302 -16.72 18.70 1.73
N LYS A 303 -15.67 18.29 2.43
CA LYS A 303 -15.21 16.90 2.49
C LYS A 303 -15.92 16.22 3.65
N HIS A 304 -16.61 15.10 3.38
CA HIS A 304 -17.20 14.27 4.42
C HIS A 304 -16.12 13.40 5.06
N PHE A 305 -15.73 13.75 6.29
CA PHE A 305 -14.86 12.93 7.11
C PHE A 305 -15.69 11.86 7.83
N SER A 306 -15.14 10.65 7.89
CA SER A 306 -15.73 9.52 8.60
C SER A 306 -15.07 9.39 9.97
N ASP A 307 -15.86 9.20 11.04
CA ASP A 307 -15.33 8.84 12.36
C ASP A 307 -14.80 7.39 12.41
N SER A 308 -15.17 6.55 11.43
CA SER A 308 -14.62 5.22 11.22
C SER A 308 -13.53 5.25 10.15
N ARG A 309 -12.30 4.89 10.52
CA ARG A 309 -11.20 4.63 9.58
C ARG A 309 -11.63 3.47 8.69
N PHE A 310 -11.86 3.72 7.40
CA PHE A 310 -12.25 2.78 6.32
C PHE A 310 -13.15 1.61 6.75
N ALA A 311 -14.44 1.71 6.44
CA ALA A 311 -15.39 0.61 6.61
C ALA A 311 -15.54 -0.17 5.30
#